data_AF-A0A478FRG8-F1
#
_entry.id   AF-A0A478FRG8-F1
#
_cell.length_a   1.000
_cell.length_b   1.000
_cell.length_c   1.000
_cell.angle_alpha   90.00
_cell.angle_beta   90.00
_cell.angle_gamma   90.00
#
_symmetry.space_group_name_H-M   'P 1'
#
loop_
_entity.id
_entity.type
_entity.pdbx_description
1 polymer ?
#
loop_
_entity_poly.entity_id
_entity_poly.type
_entity_poly.pdbx_seq_one_letter_code
_entity_poly.pdbx_strand_id
1 'polypeptide(L)'
;MSTQAIAGAAASAAILGGGGTLAAYAAGAFNQKNEPEKYEDFQAYLNAKLNESHTYIGGENGLKDKIKTNLEATNAKKDSYKEELRKIVIRTNETDVQTTDLDNATTNDGSLSKVFEKAKTWCEATKIKKYAEKDEKWTKATIESDPDWKPFETVCLEKKNITVAPVAQNQNTVNTSQGTGT
;
A
#
# COMPACT_ATOMS: atom_id res chain seq x y z
N MET A 1 -17.71 68.68 14.18
CA MET A 1 -17.95 67.74 15.30
C MET A 1 -18.09 66.34 14.70
N SER A 2 -17.56 65.33 15.40
CA SER A 2 -17.23 63.97 14.94
C SER A 2 -18.26 63.21 14.10
N THR A 3 -17.74 62.45 13.12
CA THR A 3 -18.10 61.04 12.92
C THR A 3 -16.91 60.26 12.35
N GLN A 4 -16.63 59.12 12.96
CA GLN A 4 -15.57 58.16 12.65
C GLN A 4 -16.05 57.21 11.54
N ALA A 5 -15.15 56.80 10.63
CA ALA A 5 -15.26 55.53 9.90
C ALA A 5 -13.85 55.08 9.50
N ILE A 6 -13.49 53.91 10.04
CA ILE A 6 -12.17 53.30 10.08
C ILE A 6 -11.96 52.45 8.83
N ALA A 7 -10.73 52.53 8.32
CA ALA A 7 -9.97 51.55 7.55
C ALA A 7 -10.72 50.61 6.58
N GLY A 8 -10.43 50.77 5.29
CA GLY A 8 -10.61 49.69 4.33
C GLY A 8 -10.60 50.16 2.89
N ALA A 9 -9.57 49.71 2.16
CA ALA A 9 -9.51 49.59 0.70
C ALA A 9 -9.38 50.87 -0.14
N ALA A 10 -8.17 51.08 -0.67
CA ALA A 10 -7.88 51.29 -2.08
C ALA A 10 -6.35 51.44 -2.22
N ALA A 11 -5.67 50.47 -2.83
CA ALA A 11 -5.02 50.64 -4.13
C ALA A 11 -4.26 51.98 -4.23
N SER A 12 -2.93 51.99 -4.29
CA SER A 12 -2.26 51.74 -5.57
C SER A 12 -0.74 51.69 -5.39
N ALA A 13 -0.14 50.67 -6.01
CA ALA A 13 1.09 50.71 -6.80
C ALA A 13 2.23 51.68 -6.39
N ALA A 14 3.37 51.10 -6.01
CA ALA A 14 4.63 51.16 -6.77
C ALA A 14 5.74 50.54 -5.89
N ILE A 15 6.08 49.27 -6.09
CA ILE A 15 7.24 48.82 -6.90
C ILE A 15 8.57 49.42 -6.41
N LEU A 16 9.46 48.51 -5.97
CA LEU A 16 10.94 48.50 -6.08
C LEU A 16 11.64 48.33 -4.72
N GLY A 17 12.10 47.10 -4.45
CA GLY A 17 13.09 46.85 -3.41
C GLY A 17 13.25 45.40 -2.96
N GLY A 18 13.76 44.52 -3.83
CA GLY A 18 14.56 43.36 -3.41
C GLY A 18 13.84 42.05 -3.04
N GLY A 19 13.67 41.18 -4.05
CA GLY A 19 14.03 39.76 -3.97
C GLY A 19 13.24 38.84 -3.02
N GLY A 20 12.31 38.06 -3.59
CA GLY A 20 11.84 36.81 -2.98
C GLY A 20 10.32 36.73 -2.86
N THR A 21 9.66 36.51 -3.98
CA THR A 21 8.27 36.05 -4.08
C THR A 21 8.00 34.85 -3.18
N LEU A 22 7.45 35.07 -1.98
CA LEU A 22 6.63 34.07 -1.29
C LEU A 22 5.27 34.02 -2.01
N ALA A 23 5.31 33.59 -3.26
CA ALA A 23 4.13 33.13 -3.98
C ALA A 23 3.65 31.85 -3.28
N ALA A 24 2.70 32.05 -2.37
CA ALA A 24 1.59 31.17 -2.07
C ALA A 24 1.74 29.71 -2.54
N TYR A 25 2.47 28.89 -1.80
CA TYR A 25 2.20 27.44 -1.75
C TYR A 25 1.05 27.18 -0.77
N ALA A 26 -0.11 27.79 -1.04
CA ALA A 26 -1.39 27.27 -0.56
C ALA A 26 -1.90 26.26 -1.60
N ALA A 27 -1.11 25.22 -1.84
CA ALA A 27 -1.55 24.07 -2.61
C ALA A 27 -2.54 23.28 -1.75
N GLY A 28 -3.83 23.38 -2.07
CA GLY A 28 -4.78 22.30 -1.83
C GLY A 28 -5.90 22.53 -0.81
N ALA A 29 -6.53 23.72 -0.75
CA ALA A 29 -7.81 23.91 -0.06
C ALA A 29 -9.04 23.85 -1.00
N PHE A 30 -8.87 23.36 -2.22
CA PHE A 30 -10.00 23.03 -3.10
C PHE A 30 -10.16 21.51 -3.15
N ASN A 31 -11.19 21.04 -2.46
CA ASN A 31 -11.81 19.75 -2.65
C ASN A 31 -11.99 19.45 -4.16
N GLN A 32 -11.09 18.65 -4.73
CA GLN A 32 -11.45 17.81 -5.86
C GLN A 32 -12.05 16.53 -5.30
N LYS A 33 -13.30 16.60 -4.83
CA LYS A 33 -14.10 15.41 -4.51
C LYS A 33 -14.34 14.48 -5.72
N ASN A 34 -13.84 14.86 -6.90
CA ASN A 34 -14.11 14.22 -8.19
C ASN A 34 -12.85 13.90 -9.01
N GLU A 35 -11.62 14.24 -8.57
CA GLU A 35 -10.43 13.71 -9.27
C GLU A 35 -10.01 12.38 -8.63
N PRO A 36 -9.71 11.35 -9.43
CA PRO A 36 -9.19 10.11 -8.90
C PRO A 36 -7.84 10.40 -8.21
N GLU A 37 -7.67 9.87 -7.00
CA GLU A 37 -6.38 9.94 -6.31
C GLU A 37 -5.29 9.32 -7.19
N LYS A 38 -4.21 10.09 -7.35
CA LYS A 38 -3.10 9.79 -8.24
C LYS A 38 -1.88 9.35 -7.43
N TYR A 39 -1.26 8.25 -7.84
CA TYR A 39 -0.13 7.59 -7.19
C TYR A 39 1.06 7.54 -8.14
N GLU A 40 2.26 7.76 -7.62
CA GLU A 40 3.48 7.78 -8.43
C GLU A 40 3.93 6.36 -8.82
N ASP A 41 3.77 5.42 -7.90
CA ASP A 41 4.15 4.03 -8.02
C ASP A 41 3.31 3.14 -7.09
N PHE A 42 3.58 1.84 -7.09
CA PHE A 42 2.89 0.87 -6.24
C PHE A 42 3.19 1.09 -4.74
N GLN A 43 4.37 1.59 -4.40
CA GLN A 43 4.73 1.92 -3.02
C GLN A 43 3.92 3.11 -2.48
N ALA A 44 3.70 4.15 -3.29
CA ALA A 44 2.85 5.29 -2.96
C ALA A 44 1.41 4.86 -2.73
N TYR A 45 0.89 3.94 -3.57
CA TYR A 45 -0.44 3.36 -3.36
C TYR A 45 -0.52 2.53 -2.09
N LEU A 46 0.47 1.67 -1.82
CA LEU A 46 0.55 0.92 -0.58
C LEU A 46 0.49 1.85 0.63
N ASN A 47 1.35 2.86 0.66
CA ASN A 47 1.46 3.79 1.79
C ASN A 47 0.16 4.57 2.02
N ALA A 48 -0.53 4.95 0.93
CA ALA A 48 -1.74 5.75 0.99
C ALA A 48 -3.02 4.95 1.29
N LYS A 49 -3.11 3.68 0.86
CA LYS A 49 -4.36 2.90 0.93
C LYS A 49 -4.27 1.59 1.71
N LEU A 50 -3.10 0.98 1.76
CA LEU A 50 -2.94 -0.37 2.30
C LEU A 50 -2.04 -0.41 3.54
N ASN A 51 -1.38 0.68 3.94
CA ASN A 51 -0.50 0.69 5.11
C ASN A 51 -1.20 0.18 6.40
N GLU A 52 -2.49 0.42 6.56
CA GLU A 52 -3.21 -0.05 7.74
C GLU A 52 -3.45 -1.57 7.73
N SER A 53 -3.57 -2.18 6.55
CA SER A 53 -3.98 -3.58 6.37
C SER A 53 -2.87 -4.50 5.85
N HIS A 54 -1.79 -3.94 5.28
CA HIS A 54 -0.72 -4.68 4.64
C HIS A 54 0.65 -4.10 4.99
N THR A 55 1.66 -4.97 5.00
CA THR A 55 3.08 -4.64 5.15
C THR A 55 3.81 -5.09 3.90
N TYR A 56 4.69 -4.24 3.37
CA TYR A 56 5.62 -4.66 2.32
C TYR A 56 6.74 -5.50 2.95
N ILE A 57 6.87 -6.75 2.48
CA ILE A 57 7.88 -7.71 2.94
C ILE A 57 8.87 -8.08 1.82
N GLY A 58 8.71 -7.50 0.63
CA GLY A 58 9.47 -7.87 -0.57
C GLY A 58 10.99 -7.68 -0.47
N GLY A 59 11.47 -6.85 0.47
CA GLY A 59 12.89 -6.63 0.74
C GLY A 59 13.41 -7.33 2.00
N GLU A 60 12.55 -8.02 2.75
CA GLU A 60 12.84 -8.53 4.10
C GLU A 60 12.95 -10.05 4.15
N ASN A 61 13.54 -10.57 5.23
CA ASN A 61 13.65 -12.02 5.47
C ASN A 61 12.28 -12.71 5.55
N GLY A 62 11.22 -11.98 5.91
CA GLY A 62 9.85 -12.50 5.99
C GLY A 62 9.30 -13.00 4.65
N LEU A 63 9.83 -12.54 3.51
CA LEU A 63 9.43 -13.05 2.19
C LEU A 63 9.79 -14.52 2.00
N LYS A 64 10.98 -14.96 2.47
CA LYS A 64 11.40 -16.36 2.32
C LYS A 64 10.49 -17.30 3.10
N ASP A 65 10.18 -16.92 4.35
CA ASP A 65 9.29 -17.69 5.22
C ASP A 65 7.86 -17.72 4.69
N LYS A 66 7.38 -16.61 4.13
CA LYS A 66 6.06 -16.57 3.49
C LYS A 66 6.00 -17.45 2.25
N ILE A 67 7.01 -17.41 1.38
CA ILE A 67 7.08 -18.29 0.20
C ILE A 67 7.02 -19.74 0.65
N LYS A 68 7.85 -20.13 1.60
CA LYS A 68 7.88 -21.49 2.15
C LYS A 68 6.51 -21.88 2.72
N THR A 69 5.95 -21.08 3.61
CA THR A 69 4.68 -21.34 4.28
C THR A 69 3.52 -21.49 3.29
N ASN A 70 3.44 -20.62 2.28
CA ASN A 70 2.35 -20.68 1.29
C ASN A 70 2.53 -21.84 0.30
N LEU A 71 3.77 -22.28 0.02
CA LEU A 71 4.03 -23.46 -0.80
C LEU A 71 3.83 -24.78 -0.02
N GLU A 72 3.97 -24.74 1.31
CA GLU A 72 3.67 -25.87 2.21
C GLU A 72 2.18 -25.98 2.56
N ALA A 73 1.38 -24.94 2.29
CA ALA A 73 -0.05 -24.95 2.56
C ALA A 73 -0.78 -26.08 1.81
N THR A 74 -1.68 -26.79 2.48
CA THR A 74 -2.42 -27.91 1.90
C THR A 74 -3.82 -27.46 1.48
N ASN A 75 -3.98 -26.68 0.41
CA ASN A 75 -5.29 -26.24 -0.14
C ASN A 75 -5.15 -25.46 -1.46
N ALA A 76 -6.27 -25.10 -2.10
CA ALA A 76 -6.35 -24.21 -3.27
C ALA A 76 -5.62 -22.85 -3.11
N LYS A 77 -5.32 -22.44 -1.86
CA LYS A 77 -4.47 -21.29 -1.55
C LYS A 77 -3.02 -21.47 -2.04
N LYS A 78 -2.47 -22.69 -1.94
CA LYS A 78 -1.14 -23.03 -2.45
C LYS A 78 -1.09 -22.89 -3.96
N ASP A 79 -2.06 -23.46 -4.68
CA ASP A 79 -2.08 -23.42 -6.14
C ASP A 79 -2.21 -21.98 -6.63
N SER A 80 -3.10 -21.20 -6.01
CA SER A 80 -3.25 -19.77 -6.33
C SER A 80 -1.96 -18.99 -6.07
N TYR A 81 -1.31 -19.22 -4.92
CA TYR A 81 -0.04 -18.56 -4.59
C TYR A 81 1.09 -18.95 -5.54
N LYS A 82 1.20 -20.25 -5.85
CA LYS A 82 2.21 -20.79 -6.75
C LYS A 82 2.07 -20.26 -8.16
N GLU A 83 0.84 -20.11 -8.66
CA GLU A 83 0.56 -19.50 -9.96
C GLU A 83 0.97 -18.03 -10.01
N GLU A 84 0.66 -17.24 -8.98
CA GLU A 84 1.11 -15.83 -8.94
C GLU A 84 2.64 -15.72 -8.76
N LEU A 85 3.25 -16.62 -7.97
CA LEU A 85 4.72 -16.70 -7.81
C LEU A 85 5.41 -17.11 -9.13
N ARG A 86 4.81 -18.02 -9.89
CA ARG A 86 5.28 -18.42 -11.23
C ARG A 86 5.35 -17.22 -12.18
N LYS A 87 4.33 -16.35 -12.16
CA LYS A 87 4.27 -15.15 -13.00
C LYS A 87 5.37 -14.13 -12.72
N ILE A 88 6.04 -14.20 -11.57
CA ILE A 88 7.13 -13.28 -11.24
C ILE A 88 8.50 -13.91 -11.49
N VAL A 89 8.69 -15.18 -11.11
CA VAL A 89 10.00 -15.84 -11.19
C VAL A 89 10.31 -16.44 -12.56
N ILE A 90 9.29 -16.73 -13.38
CA ILE A 90 9.48 -17.31 -14.73
C ILE A 90 9.29 -16.25 -15.84
N ARG A 91 8.57 -15.16 -15.57
CA ARG A 91 8.34 -14.09 -16.55
C ARG A 91 9.55 -13.19 -16.77
N THR A 92 10.44 -13.12 -15.79
CA THR A 92 11.76 -12.54 -15.99
C THR A 92 12.52 -13.48 -16.92
N ASN A 93 12.89 -13.04 -18.13
CA ASN A 93 13.66 -13.81 -19.14
C ASN A 93 15.06 -14.25 -18.67
N GLU A 94 15.32 -14.25 -17.37
CA GLU A 94 16.54 -14.74 -16.76
C GLU A 94 16.37 -16.23 -16.44
N THR A 95 17.17 -17.05 -17.11
CA THR A 95 17.20 -18.52 -17.08
C THR A 95 17.50 -19.18 -15.71
N ASP A 96 17.49 -18.44 -14.61
CA ASP A 96 18.02 -18.89 -13.32
C ASP A 96 17.02 -19.69 -12.48
N VAL A 97 15.72 -19.48 -12.70
CA VAL A 97 14.64 -20.19 -11.98
C VAL A 97 13.78 -20.96 -12.96
N GLN A 98 13.81 -22.29 -12.84
CA GLN A 98 12.94 -23.17 -13.61
C GLN A 98 11.64 -23.46 -12.86
N THR A 99 10.65 -23.97 -13.60
CA THR A 99 9.44 -24.54 -13.00
C THR A 99 9.78 -25.59 -11.92
N THR A 100 10.80 -26.40 -12.18
CA THR A 100 11.29 -27.45 -11.27
C THR A 100 11.88 -26.89 -9.99
N ASP A 101 12.48 -25.69 -10.00
CA ASP A 101 12.93 -25.02 -8.78
C ASP A 101 11.72 -24.58 -7.93
N LEU A 102 10.65 -24.11 -8.56
CA LEU A 102 9.42 -23.76 -7.84
C LEU A 102 8.72 -24.98 -7.25
N ASP A 103 8.73 -26.12 -7.96
CA ASP A 103 8.17 -27.39 -7.50
C ASP A 103 8.96 -27.97 -6.33
N ASN A 104 10.29 -27.81 -6.35
CA ASN A 104 11.19 -28.33 -5.32
C ASN A 104 11.43 -27.34 -4.17
N ALA A 105 10.91 -26.12 -4.21
CA ALA A 105 11.15 -25.10 -3.19
C ALA A 105 10.67 -25.47 -1.78
N THR A 106 9.80 -26.48 -1.63
CA THR A 106 9.39 -26.99 -0.31
C THR A 106 10.33 -28.06 0.24
N THR A 107 11.12 -28.72 -0.61
CA THR A 107 11.96 -29.87 -0.25
C THR A 107 13.45 -29.60 -0.45
N ASN A 108 13.81 -28.52 -1.15
CA ASN A 108 15.17 -28.13 -1.48
C ASN A 108 15.40 -26.66 -1.16
N ASP A 109 16.22 -26.40 -0.14
CA ASP A 109 16.58 -25.04 0.31
C ASP A 109 17.34 -24.24 -0.76
N GLY A 110 18.06 -24.90 -1.66
CA GLY A 110 18.73 -24.27 -2.80
C GLY A 110 17.71 -23.70 -3.79
N SER A 111 16.70 -24.50 -4.15
CA SER A 111 15.62 -24.04 -5.02
C SER A 111 14.76 -22.96 -4.36
N LEU A 112 14.47 -23.08 -3.06
CA LEU A 112 13.79 -22.04 -2.29
C LEU A 112 14.57 -20.72 -2.31
N SER A 113 15.89 -20.77 -2.15
CA SER A 113 16.73 -19.57 -2.12
C SER A 113 16.77 -18.88 -3.48
N LYS A 114 16.82 -19.63 -4.58
CA LYS A 114 16.73 -19.06 -5.95
C LYS A 114 15.39 -18.37 -6.19
N VAL A 115 14.29 -19.03 -5.82
CA VAL A 115 12.94 -18.47 -5.93
C VAL A 115 12.81 -17.20 -5.09
N PHE A 116 13.35 -17.20 -3.87
CA PHE A 116 13.39 -16.04 -2.99
C PHE A 116 14.17 -14.86 -3.60
N GLU A 117 15.41 -15.07 -4.07
CA GLU A 117 16.23 -13.98 -4.62
C GLU A 117 15.59 -13.35 -5.87
N LYS A 118 14.96 -14.16 -6.74
CA LYS A 118 14.20 -13.64 -7.88
C LYS A 118 12.94 -12.91 -7.44
N ALA A 119 12.17 -13.47 -6.52
CA ALA A 119 10.98 -12.81 -5.98
C ALA A 119 11.33 -11.46 -5.34
N LYS A 120 12.40 -11.40 -4.53
CA LYS A 120 12.93 -10.19 -3.90
C LYS A 120 13.31 -9.14 -4.93
N THR A 121 14.11 -9.51 -5.93
CA THR A 121 14.54 -8.60 -7.00
C THR A 121 13.34 -8.05 -7.76
N TRP A 122 12.37 -8.91 -8.07
CA TRP A 122 11.15 -8.50 -8.75
C TRP A 122 10.28 -7.57 -7.90
N CYS A 123 10.10 -7.86 -6.60
CA CYS A 123 9.37 -6.99 -5.67
C CYS A 123 10.01 -5.60 -5.58
N GLU A 124 11.34 -5.54 -5.46
CA GLU A 124 12.10 -4.30 -5.38
C GLU A 124 12.03 -3.47 -6.68
N ALA A 125 12.03 -4.12 -7.84
CA ALA A 125 11.85 -3.44 -9.13
C ALA A 125 10.39 -2.97 -9.33
N THR A 126 9.43 -3.78 -8.91
CA THR A 126 8.00 -3.54 -9.14
C THR A 126 7.44 -2.47 -8.20
N LYS A 127 7.97 -2.35 -6.97
CA LYS A 127 7.48 -1.33 -6.03
C LYS A 127 7.64 0.10 -6.56
N ILE A 128 8.69 0.35 -7.34
CA ILE A 128 9.01 1.64 -7.97
C ILE A 128 8.52 1.73 -9.42
N LYS A 129 7.68 0.78 -9.87
CA LYS A 129 7.12 0.78 -11.22
C LYS A 129 6.25 2.02 -11.40
N LYS A 130 6.70 2.90 -12.29
CA LYS A 130 5.98 4.12 -12.67
C LYS A 130 5.11 3.85 -13.89
N TYR A 131 4.11 4.71 -14.07
CA TYR A 131 3.27 4.66 -15.26
C TYR A 131 4.15 5.01 -16.47
N ALA A 132 3.97 4.28 -17.57
CA ALA A 132 4.86 4.38 -18.73
C ALA A 132 4.71 5.73 -19.48
N GLU A 133 3.55 6.37 -19.35
CA GLU A 133 3.32 7.70 -19.92
C GLU A 133 3.88 8.76 -18.98
N LYS A 134 4.84 9.53 -19.49
CA LYS A 134 5.78 10.39 -18.74
C LYS A 134 5.15 11.43 -17.80
N ASP A 135 3.85 11.67 -17.88
CA ASP A 135 3.15 12.72 -17.14
C ASP A 135 1.85 12.24 -16.48
N GLU A 136 1.49 10.97 -16.62
CA GLU A 136 0.28 10.42 -16.01
C GLU A 136 0.63 9.60 -14.76
N LYS A 137 -0.10 9.87 -13.68
CA LYS A 137 0.04 9.16 -12.42
C LYS A 137 -0.99 8.05 -12.37
N TRP A 138 -0.62 6.95 -11.74
CA TRP A 138 -1.53 5.83 -11.53
C TRP A 138 -2.77 6.25 -10.75
N THR A 139 -3.95 5.89 -11.22
CA THR A 139 -5.16 5.85 -10.39
C THR A 139 -5.32 4.48 -9.73
N LYS A 140 -6.15 4.39 -8.69
CA LYS A 140 -6.50 3.10 -8.06
C LYS A 140 -6.94 2.04 -9.10
N ALA A 141 -7.84 2.41 -10.01
CA ALA A 141 -8.37 1.51 -11.02
C ALA A 141 -7.28 1.01 -11.98
N THR A 142 -6.37 1.90 -12.39
CA THR A 142 -5.22 1.49 -13.23
C THR A 142 -4.25 0.58 -12.49
N ILE A 143 -3.99 0.81 -11.20
CA ILE A 143 -3.11 -0.07 -10.40
C ILE A 143 -3.73 -1.45 -10.28
N GLU A 144 -4.98 -1.53 -9.83
CA GLU A 144 -5.65 -2.81 -9.61
C GLU A 144 -5.89 -3.60 -10.91
N SER A 145 -5.89 -2.91 -12.06
CA SER A 145 -5.98 -3.53 -13.38
C SER A 145 -4.61 -3.91 -13.98
N ASP A 146 -3.50 -3.46 -13.39
CA ASP A 146 -2.17 -3.80 -13.89
C ASP A 146 -1.87 -5.29 -13.68
N PRO A 147 -1.36 -6.00 -14.70
CA PRO A 147 -1.09 -7.44 -14.59
C PRO A 147 -0.03 -7.77 -13.53
N ASP A 148 0.81 -6.82 -13.14
CA ASP A 148 1.85 -7.01 -12.10
C ASP A 148 1.32 -6.71 -10.70
N TRP A 149 0.16 -6.04 -10.56
CA TRP A 149 -0.39 -5.70 -9.26
C TRP A 149 -0.80 -6.95 -8.46
N LYS A 150 -1.56 -7.86 -9.06
CA LYS A 150 -2.04 -9.05 -8.35
C LYS A 150 -0.90 -9.97 -7.86
N PRO A 151 0.15 -10.26 -8.67
CA PRO A 151 1.33 -10.95 -8.18
C PRO A 151 2.08 -10.16 -7.10
N PHE A 152 2.17 -8.83 -7.23
CA PHE A 152 2.81 -7.95 -6.25
C PHE A 152 2.09 -7.98 -4.90
N GLU A 153 0.78 -7.81 -4.89
CA GLU A 153 -0.05 -7.91 -3.68
C GLU A 153 0.07 -9.30 -3.04
N THR A 154 0.03 -10.35 -3.84
CA THR A 154 0.03 -11.74 -3.35
C THR A 154 1.40 -12.13 -2.77
N VAL A 155 2.49 -11.76 -3.43
CA VAL A 155 3.84 -12.22 -3.05
C VAL A 155 4.55 -11.21 -2.15
N CYS A 156 4.58 -9.94 -2.54
CA CYS A 156 5.40 -8.91 -1.90
C CYS A 156 4.73 -8.26 -0.68
N LEU A 157 3.41 -8.40 -0.50
CA LEU A 157 2.68 -7.82 0.61
C LEU A 157 2.14 -8.89 1.58
N GLU A 158 2.24 -8.64 2.87
CA GLU A 158 1.62 -9.47 3.89
C GLU A 158 0.48 -8.73 4.57
N LYS A 159 -0.66 -9.39 4.78
CA LYS A 159 -1.76 -8.79 5.55
C LYS A 159 -1.31 -8.64 6.99
N LYS A 160 -1.35 -7.41 7.50
CA LYS A 160 -1.23 -7.15 8.94
C LYS A 160 -2.38 -7.86 9.62
N ASN A 161 -2.07 -8.84 10.47
CA ASN A 161 -3.04 -9.32 11.44
C ASN A 161 -3.29 -8.16 12.41
N ILE A 162 -4.26 -7.31 12.10
CA ILE A 162 -4.76 -6.34 13.06
C ILE A 162 -5.40 -7.17 14.16
N THR A 163 -4.65 -7.44 15.22
CA THR A 163 -5.22 -7.93 16.47
C THR A 163 -6.13 -6.83 16.96
N VAL A 164 -7.41 -6.90 16.58
CA VAL A 164 -8.44 -6.04 17.16
C VAL A 164 -8.42 -6.38 18.64
N ALA A 165 -7.84 -5.50 19.46
CA ALA A 165 -7.90 -5.67 20.90
C ALA A 165 -9.37 -5.88 21.27
N PRO A 166 -9.71 -6.91 22.07
CA PRO A 166 -11.09 -7.16 22.44
C PRO A 166 -11.62 -5.88 23.10
N VAL A 167 -12.66 -5.30 22.49
CA VAL A 167 -13.43 -4.21 23.08
C VAL A 167 -13.89 -4.71 24.44
N ALA A 168 -13.33 -4.15 25.51
CA ALA A 168 -13.78 -4.42 26.87
C ALA A 168 -15.25 -4.02 26.93
N GLN A 169 -16.15 -5.02 26.92
CA GLN A 169 -17.56 -4.79 27.15
C GLN A 169 -17.71 -4.30 28.59
N ASN A 170 -17.96 -2.98 28.70
CA ASN A 170 -18.29 -2.32 29.95
C ASN A 170 -19.63 -2.90 30.45
N GLN A 171 -19.56 -3.92 31.30
CA GLN A 171 -20.72 -4.46 32.01
C GLN A 171 -21.14 -3.45 33.07
N ASN A 172 -21.95 -2.49 32.67
CA ASN A 172 -22.67 -1.63 33.60
C ASN A 172 -23.89 -2.42 34.09
N THR A 173 -23.69 -3.20 35.15
CA THR A 173 -24.74 -3.96 35.84
C THR A 173 -25.66 -2.99 36.57
N VAL A 174 -26.79 -2.67 35.92
CA VAL A 174 -27.92 -2.00 36.57
C VAL A 174 -28.61 -3.01 37.47
N ASN A 175 -28.37 -2.92 38.78
CA ASN A 175 -29.10 -3.66 39.80
C ASN A 175 -30.50 -3.04 39.96
N THR A 176 -31.52 -3.70 39.42
CA THR A 176 -32.92 -3.41 39.70
C THR A 176 -33.47 -4.56 40.56
N SER A 177 -33.46 -4.40 41.89
CA SER A 177 -34.18 -5.29 42.79
C SER A 177 -35.63 -4.81 42.91
N GLN A 178 -36.55 -5.46 42.18
CA GLN A 178 -37.97 -5.47 42.53
C GLN A 178 -38.26 -6.71 43.38
N GLY A 179 -38.94 -6.51 44.49
CA GLY A 179 -39.37 -7.58 45.39
C GLY A 179 -40.71 -8.20 45.03
N THR A 180 -40.96 -9.36 45.63
CA THR A 180 -42.25 -10.01 45.98
C THR A 180 -41.82 -11.16 46.91
N GLY A 181 -42.30 -11.33 48.13
CA GLY A 181 -43.68 -11.30 48.58
C GLY A 181 -44.12 -12.75 48.83
N THR A 182 -44.20 -13.16 50.10
CA THR A 182 -45.14 -14.13 50.71
C THR A 182 -44.97 -14.07 52.22
#